data_AF-A0A0J8UDU7-F1
#
_entry.id   AF-A0A0J8UDU7-F1
#
_cell.length_a   1.000
_cell.length_b   1.000
_cell.length_c   1.000
_cell.angle_alpha   90.00
_cell.angle_beta   90.00
_cell.angle_gamma   90.00
#
_symmetry.space_group_name_H-M   'P 1'
#
loop_
_entity.id
_entity.type
_entity.pdbx_description
1 polymer ?
#
loop_
_entity_poly.entity_id
_entity_poly.type
_entity_poly.pdbx_seq_one_letter_code
_entity_poly.pdbx_strand_id
1 'polypeptide(L)' 'MAAKTLATVTNTNGNVWHVSATSGQHLIAVTGAEDAIFGPVKASLVADHGYRDDGEFVRRGPGRYSYVVEE' A
#
# COMPACT_ATOMS: atom_id res chain seq x y z
N MET A 1 18.06 11.91 2.32
CA MET A 1 16.95 11.07 2.79
C MET A 1 16.65 10.06 1.70
N ALA A 2 16.81 8.78 2.00
CA ALA A 2 16.52 7.72 1.03
C ALA A 2 15.12 7.17 1.35
N ALA A 3 14.19 7.23 0.40
CA ALA A 3 12.86 6.67 0.61
C ALA A 3 12.87 5.18 0.26
N LYS A 4 12.49 4.32 1.21
CA LYS A 4 12.43 2.88 1.04
C LYS A 4 10.99 2.41 0.80
N THR A 5 10.78 1.65 -0.27
CA THR A 5 9.47 1.05 -0.55
C THR A 5 9.31 -0.24 0.25
N LEU A 6 8.20 -0.36 1.00
CA LEU A 6 7.89 -1.55 1.80
C LEU A 6 6.79 -2.41 1.14
N ALA A 7 5.78 -1.78 0.55
CA ALA A 7 4.68 -2.46 -0.14
C ALA A 7 4.23 -1.69 -1.38
N THR A 8 3.51 -2.37 -2.26
CA THR A 8 2.88 -1.81 -3.46
C THR A 8 1.38 -2.06 -3.41
N VAL A 9 0.59 -1.07 -3.78
CA VAL A 9 -0.86 -1.16 -3.91
C VAL A 9 -1.21 -1.03 -5.40
N THR A 10 -2.02 -1.94 -5.90
CA THR A 10 -2.43 -1.98 -7.31
C THR A 10 -3.93 -2.17 -7.44
N ASN A 11 -4.58 -1.37 -8.28
CA ASN A 11 -5.99 -1.52 -8.62
C ASN A 11 -6.13 -2.43 -9.85
N THR A 12 -6.95 -3.47 -9.75
CA THR A 12 -7.12 -4.46 -10.81
C THR A 12 -8.44 -4.31 -11.58
N ASN A 13 -9.53 -3.93 -10.90
CA ASN A 13 -10.90 -3.95 -11.46
C ASN A 13 -11.70 -2.64 -11.21
N GLY A 14 -11.02 -1.50 -11.10
CA GLY A 14 -11.63 -0.19 -10.87
C GLY A 14 -11.97 0.08 -9.39
N ASN A 15 -12.27 -0.94 -8.60
CA ASN A 15 -12.59 -0.81 -7.17
C ASN A 15 -11.88 -1.82 -6.26
N VAL A 16 -11.12 -2.78 -6.79
CA VAL A 16 -10.37 -3.75 -5.97
C VAL A 16 -8.90 -3.38 -5.97
N TRP A 17 -8.35 -3.21 -4.78
CA TRP A 17 -6.98 -2.82 -4.50
C TRP A 17 -6.23 -3.97 -3.85
N HIS A 18 -5.19 -4.46 -4.51
CA HIS A 18 -4.30 -5.50 -4.01
C HIS A 18 -3.04 -4.88 -3.45
N VAL A 19 -2.70 -5.26 -2.23
CA VAL A 19 -1.49 -4.83 -1.53
C VAL A 19 -0.51 -5.99 -1.51
N SER A 20 0.68 -5.78 -2.04
CA SER A 20 1.74 -6.79 -2.08
C SER A 20 3.01 -6.26 -1.45
N ALA A 21 3.76 -7.12 -0.76
CA ALA A 21 5.11 -6.83 -0.31
C ALA A 21 6.06 -6.67 -1.50
N THR A 22 7.20 -6.02 -1.30
CA THR A 22 8.26 -5.93 -2.32
C THR A 22 8.84 -7.29 -2.74
N SER A 23 8.68 -8.32 -1.90
CA SER A 23 8.99 -9.72 -2.24
C SER A 23 8.02 -10.35 -3.24
N GLY A 24 6.90 -9.67 -3.57
CA GLY A 24 5.83 -10.19 -4.42
C GLY A 24 4.73 -10.96 -3.67
N GLN A 25 4.86 -11.15 -2.35
CA GLN A 25 3.82 -11.76 -1.53
C GLN A 25 2.57 -10.87 -1.47
N HIS A 26 1.40 -11.44 -1.75
CA HIS A 26 0.12 -10.76 -1.54
C HIS A 26 -0.18 -10.66 -0.04
N LEU A 27 -0.53 -9.46 0.43
CA LEU A 27 -0.79 -9.16 1.84
C LEU A 27 -2.29 -9.07 2.12
N ILE A 28 -2.99 -8.16 1.43
CA ILE A 28 -4.42 -7.92 1.60
C ILE A 28 -5.05 -7.45 0.29
N ALA A 29 -6.35 -7.68 0.12
CA ALA A 29 -7.17 -7.05 -0.90
C ALA A 29 -8.27 -6.22 -0.23
N VAL A 30 -8.47 -4.99 -0.70
CA VAL A 30 -9.47 -4.06 -0.19
C VAL A 30 -10.32 -3.55 -1.33
N THR A 31 -11.63 -3.48 -1.12
CA THR A 31 -12.58 -2.94 -2.11
C THR A 31 -12.99 -1.54 -1.70
N GLY A 32 -12.90 -0.57 -2.63
CA GLY A 32 -13.29 0.82 -2.38
C GLY A 32 -12.78 1.80 -3.43
N ALA A 33 -13.18 3.06 -3.25
CA ALA A 33 -12.63 4.19 -4.02
C ALA A 33 -11.20 4.50 -3.56
N GLU A 34 -10.39 5.08 -4.44
CA GLU A 34 -8.97 5.40 -4.20
C GLU A 34 -8.74 6.15 -2.89
N ASP A 35 -9.52 7.20 -2.62
CA ASP A 35 -9.36 8.03 -1.41
C ASP A 35 -9.75 7.31 -0.11
N ALA A 36 -10.54 6.23 -0.20
CA ALA A 36 -11.08 5.53 0.97
C ALA A 36 -10.25 4.32 1.41
N ILE A 37 -9.38 3.79 0.54
CA ILE A 37 -8.65 2.54 0.81
C ILE A 37 -7.32 2.75 1.54
N PHE A 38 -6.69 3.91 1.45
CA PHE A 38 -5.36 4.11 2.02
C PHE A 38 -5.32 4.03 3.55
N GLY A 39 -6.34 4.54 4.24
CA GLY A 39 -6.45 4.43 5.70
C GLY A 39 -6.50 2.97 6.17
N PRO A 40 -7.49 2.16 5.71
CA PRO A 40 -7.57 0.74 6.04
C PRO A 40 -6.33 -0.07 5.64
N VAL A 41 -5.76 0.20 4.44
CA VAL A 41 -4.54 -0.49 4.00
C VAL A 41 -3.37 -0.18 4.91
N LYS A 42 -3.17 1.09 5.30
CA LYS A 42 -2.11 1.46 6.25
C LYS A 42 -2.30 0.81 7.60
N ALA A 43 -3.53 0.84 8.14
CA ALA A 43 -3.83 0.21 9.42
C ALA A 43 -3.50 -1.30 9.40
N SER A 44 -3.87 -2.00 8.33
CA SER A 44 -3.57 -3.44 8.19
C SER A 44 -2.07 -3.71 8.00
N LEU A 45 -1.36 -2.92 7.18
CA LEU A 45 0.10 -3.03 7.04
C LEU A 45 0.82 -2.92 8.39
N VAL A 46 0.40 -1.99 9.25
CA VAL A 46 1.00 -1.80 10.58
C VAL A 46 0.59 -2.92 11.53
N ALA A 47 -0.71 -3.15 11.71
CA ALA A 47 -1.24 -4.05 12.73
C ALA A 47 -1.02 -5.53 12.40
N ASP A 48 -1.26 -5.94 11.15
CA ASP A 48 -1.24 -7.35 10.75
C ASP A 48 0.12 -7.79 10.19
N HIS A 49 0.87 -6.86 9.60
CA HIS A 49 2.13 -7.17 8.92
C HIS A 49 3.38 -6.55 9.57
N GLY A 50 3.22 -5.74 10.63
CA GLY A 50 4.33 -5.17 11.40
C GLY A 50 5.12 -4.09 10.66
N TYR A 51 4.50 -3.40 9.69
CA TYR A 51 5.14 -2.33 8.95
C TYR A 51 5.19 -1.06 9.81
N ARG A 52 6.08 -0.13 9.48
CA ARG A 52 6.16 1.16 10.18
C ARG A 52 4.92 2.00 9.90
N ASP A 53 4.48 2.78 10.90
CA ASP A 53 3.31 3.65 10.82
C ASP A 53 3.60 5.03 10.23
N ASP A 54 4.87 5.39 10.06
CA ASP A 54 5.31 6.64 9.44
C ASP A 54 5.35 6.61 7.90
N GLY A 55 4.92 5.51 7.29
CA GLY A 55 4.93 5.39 5.83
C GLY A 55 3.80 6.15 5.14
N GLU A 56 4.05 6.50 3.89
CA GLU A 56 3.17 7.26 3.01
C GLU A 56 2.93 6.53 1.69
N PHE A 57 1.75 6.73 1.09
CA PHE A 57 1.45 6.20 -0.24
C PHE A 57 1.86 7.19 -1.33
N VAL A 58 2.87 6.81 -2.12
CA VAL A 58 3.31 7.57 -3.28
C VAL A 58 2.74 6.97 -4.55
N ARG A 59 2.04 7.78 -5.34
CA ARG A 59 1.52 7.37 -6.64
C ARG A 59 2.67 7.09 -7.62
N ARG A 60 2.65 5.91 -8.24
CA ARG A 60 3.62 5.50 -9.28
C ARG A 60 3.00 5.39 -10.68
N GLY A 61 1.67 5.39 -10.75
CA GLY A 61 0.91 5.37 -12.00
C GLY A 61 -0.59 5.32 -11.75
N PRO A 62 -1.41 5.21 -12.80
CA PRO A 62 -2.85 5.01 -12.67
C PRO A 62 -3.14 3.73 -11.87
N GLY A 63 -3.84 3.88 -10.73
CA GLY A 63 -4.17 2.76 -9.84
C GLY A 63 -2.96 2.03 -9.24
N ARG A 64 -1.77 2.66 -9.21
CA ARG A 64 -0.54 2.06 -8.67
C ARG A 64 0.11 2.99 -7.66
N TYR A 65 0.30 2.49 -6.45
CA TYR A 65 0.91 3.22 -5.33
C TYR A 65 1.99 2.39 -4.67
N SER A 66 2.95 3.06 -4.04
CA SER A 66 3.98 2.44 -3.21
C SER A 66 3.84 2.99 -1.80
N TYR A 67 3.82 2.10 -0.80
CA TYR A 67 3.98 2.49 0.59
C TYR A 67 5.47 2.68 0.86
N VAL A 68 5.90 3.91 1.10
CA VAL A 68 7.30 4.29 1.30
C VAL A 68 7.52 4.85 2.71
N VAL A 69 8.70 4.62 3.27
CA VAL A 69 9.16 5.20 4.53
C VAL A 69 10.44 5.98 4.30
N GLU A 70 10.64 7.08 5.00
CA GLU A 70 11.91 7.82 4.96
C GLU A 70 12.97 7.11 5.84
N GLU A 71 14.18 6.93 5.29
CA GLU A 71 15.39 6.50 6.01
C GLU A 71 16.38 7.66 6.22
#